data_AF-A0A820N0Y0-F1
#
_entry.id   AF-A0A820N0Y0-F1
#
_cell.length_a   1.000
_cell.length_b   1.000
_cell.length_c   1.000
_cell.angle_alpha   90.00
_cell.angle_beta   90.00
_cell.angle_gamma   90.00
#
_symmetry.space_group_name_H-M   'P 1'
#
loop_
_entity.id
_entity.type
_entity.pdbx_description
1 polymer ?
#
loop_
_entity_poly.entity_id
_entity_poly.type
_entity_poly.pdbx_seq_one_letter_code
_entity_poly.pdbx_strand_id
1 'polypeptide(L)'
;MKGEIEPDRYIVFGNHRDAWSLGSLDPTSGTATMLEITRVLGEMSKNGFRPRRTLMFCSWGAEEYALIGSVEYVEEYVKVLGARIISYLNVDIAVEGNHTVDIKTSPMLFDIIVEASKL
;
A
#
# COMPACT_ATOMS: atom_id res chain seq x y z
N MET A 1 3.85 -7.44 8.16
CA MET A 1 3.43 -7.75 9.54
C MET A 1 2.44 -8.91 9.53
N LYS A 2 2.80 -10.08 10.09
CA LYS A 2 1.94 -11.27 10.09
C LYS A 2 0.68 -11.04 10.93
N GLY A 3 -0.48 -11.43 10.40
CA GLY A 3 -1.76 -11.38 11.10
C GLY A 3 -1.88 -12.44 12.19
N GLU A 4 -2.74 -12.18 13.17
CA GLU A 4 -2.95 -13.07 14.31
C GLU A 4 -3.99 -14.18 14.04
N ILE A 5 -5.10 -13.85 13.38
CA ILE A 5 -6.24 -14.77 13.20
C ILE A 5 -6.27 -15.34 11.78
N GLU A 6 -6.06 -14.49 10.78
CA GLU A 6 -6.06 -14.84 9.34
C GLU A 6 -4.70 -14.49 8.72
N PRO A 7 -3.60 -15.16 9.13
CA PRO A 7 -2.25 -14.82 8.68
C PRO A 7 -2.02 -15.04 7.18
N ASP A 8 -2.88 -15.83 6.53
CA ASP A 8 -2.85 -16.13 5.09
C ASP A 8 -3.73 -15.19 4.27
N ARG A 9 -4.32 -14.15 4.87
CA ARG A 9 -5.04 -13.08 4.16
C ARG A 9 -4.24 -11.79 4.18
N TYR A 10 -4.10 -11.15 3.02
CA TYR A 10 -3.17 -10.05 2.82
C TYR A 10 -3.90 -8.75 2.54
N ILE A 11 -3.55 -7.70 3.29
CA ILE A 11 -3.82 -6.31 2.93
C ILE A 11 -2.49 -5.73 2.48
N VAL A 12 -2.39 -5.40 1.19
CA VAL A 12 -1.15 -4.94 0.58
C VAL A 12 -1.16 -3.42 0.50
N PHE A 13 -0.07 -2.79 0.94
CA PHE A 13 0.26 -1.40 0.70
C PHE A 13 1.42 -1.38 -0.29
N GLY A 14 1.24 -0.68 -1.41
CA GLY A 14 2.25 -0.61 -2.45
C GLY A 14 2.61 0.82 -2.82
N ASN A 15 3.89 1.00 -3.09
CA ASN A 15 4.47 2.24 -3.61
C ASN A 15 5.65 1.86 -4.49
N HIS A 16 5.85 2.53 -5.62
CA HIS A 16 7.12 2.38 -6.34
C HIS A 16 8.21 3.25 -5.72
N ARG A 17 9.47 3.02 -6.08
CA ARG A 17 10.63 3.66 -5.43
C ARG A 17 11.60 4.25 -6.44
N ASP A 18 11.60 3.76 -7.67
CA ASP A 18 12.32 4.40 -8.76
C ASP A 18 11.62 5.70 -9.16
N ALA A 19 12.36 6.59 -9.80
CA ALA A 19 11.83 7.86 -10.29
C ALA A 19 12.60 8.24 -11.55
N TRP A 20 12.00 9.04 -12.43
CA TRP A 20 12.74 9.64 -13.56
C TRP A 20 13.90 10.54 -13.13
N SER A 21 13.80 11.18 -11.96
CA SER A 21 14.81 12.11 -11.43
C SER A 21 14.86 12.05 -9.90
N LEU A 22 14.72 13.19 -9.21
CA LEU A 22 14.70 13.23 -7.74
C LEU A 22 13.42 12.62 -7.14
N GLY A 23 12.31 12.66 -7.89
CA GLY A 23 11.07 11.99 -7.55
C GLY A 23 10.39 12.45 -6.24
N SER A 24 10.50 13.73 -5.88
CA SER A 24 10.02 14.21 -4.57
C SER A 24 8.51 14.03 -4.37
N LEU A 25 7.71 14.16 -5.42
CA LEU A 25 6.28 13.82 -5.41
C LEU A 25 6.12 12.35 -5.81
N ASP A 26 6.45 12.06 -7.06
CA ASP A 26 6.41 10.75 -7.69
C ASP A 26 7.78 10.06 -7.60
N PRO A 27 7.96 9.03 -6.74
CA PRO A 27 7.02 8.46 -5.77
C PRO A 27 7.42 8.73 -4.31
N THR A 28 8.39 9.61 -4.07
CA THR A 28 9.02 9.74 -2.74
C THR A 28 8.04 10.25 -1.69
N SER A 29 7.02 11.02 -2.09
CA SER A 29 5.96 11.45 -1.18
C SER A 29 5.15 10.26 -0.63
N GLY A 30 4.82 9.29 -1.49
CA GLY A 30 4.19 8.04 -1.09
C GLY A 30 5.12 7.12 -0.31
N THR A 31 6.40 7.06 -0.69
CA THR A 31 7.42 6.30 0.05
C THR A 31 7.54 6.80 1.48
N ALA A 32 7.65 8.11 1.68
CA ALA A 32 7.73 8.71 3.01
C ALA A 32 6.49 8.38 3.85
N THR A 33 5.30 8.51 3.25
CA THR A 33 4.03 8.16 3.89
C THR A 33 3.98 6.69 4.31
N MET A 34 4.35 5.78 3.42
CA MET A 34 4.31 4.33 3.67
C MET A 34 5.34 3.92 4.74
N LEU A 35 6.53 4.53 4.75
CA LEU A 35 7.53 4.30 5.79
C LEU A 35 7.05 4.77 7.16
N GLU A 36 6.38 5.91 7.25
CA GLU A 36 5.85 6.42 8.51
C GLU A 36 4.71 5.54 9.05
N ILE A 37 3.80 5.09 8.18
CA ILE A 37 2.77 4.11 8.55
C ILE A 37 3.42 2.83 9.09
N THR A 38 4.46 2.33 8.40
CA THR A 38 5.19 1.13 8.82
C THR A 38 5.89 1.35 10.16
N ARG A 39 6.47 2.53 10.41
CA ARG A 39 7.11 2.90 11.68
C ARG A 39 6.09 2.90 12.83
N VAL A 40 4.95 3.56 12.65
CA VAL A 40 3.88 3.64 13.66
C VAL A 40 3.33 2.24 13.97
N LEU A 41 3.03 1.44 12.94
CA LEU A 41 2.57 0.05 13.12
C LEU A 41 3.63 -0.81 13.82
N GLY A 42 4.92 -0.57 13.55
CA GLY A 42 6.03 -1.20 14.24
C GLY A 42 6.07 -0.87 15.74
N GLU A 43 5.83 0.39 16.11
CA GLU A 43 5.74 0.79 17.52
C GLU A 43 4.49 0.20 18.20
N MET A 44 3.33 0.24 17.54
CA MET A 44 2.11 -0.41 18.05
C MET A 44 2.35 -1.92 18.24
N SER A 45 3.07 -2.54 17.30
CA SER A 45 3.43 -3.96 17.34
C SER A 45 4.28 -4.30 18.56
N LYS A 46 5.22 -3.43 18.97
CA LYS A 46 5.99 -3.58 20.21
C LYS A 46 5.10 -3.48 21.45
N ASN A 47 4.02 -2.71 21.37
CA ASN A 47 3.02 -2.54 22.44
C ASN A 47 1.89 -3.59 22.40
N GLY A 48 2.09 -4.71 21.71
CA GLY A 48 1.16 -5.84 21.70
C GLY A 48 0.07 -5.79 20.62
N PHE A 49 0.00 -4.73 19.82
CA PHE A 49 -0.94 -4.70 18.69
C PHE A 49 -0.58 -5.77 17.66
N ARG A 50 -1.57 -6.55 17.22
CA ARG A 50 -1.48 -7.45 16.08
C ARG A 50 -2.71 -7.27 15.19
N PRO A 51 -2.54 -7.11 13.87
CA PRO A 51 -3.67 -7.03 12.97
C PRO A 51 -4.30 -8.42 12.84
N ARG A 52 -5.61 -8.46 12.60
CA ARG A 52 -6.33 -9.71 12.33
C ARG A 52 -5.74 -10.45 11.11
N ARG A 53 -5.44 -9.69 10.04
CA ARG A 53 -4.89 -10.16 8.75
C ARG A 53 -3.45 -9.68 8.59
N THR A 54 -2.69 -10.32 7.71
CA THR A 54 -1.32 -9.92 7.41
C THR A 54 -1.30 -8.61 6.62
N LEU A 55 -0.53 -7.64 7.09
CA LEU A 55 -0.23 -6.41 6.34
C LEU A 55 1.07 -6.64 5.56
N MET A 56 1.03 -6.43 4.25
CA MET A 56 2.21 -6.50 3.37
C MET A 56 2.54 -5.10 2.89
N PHE A 57 3.81 -4.70 3.01
CA PHE A 57 4.30 -3.43 2.49
C PHE A 57 5.27 -3.73 1.36
N CYS A 58 4.99 -3.20 0.18
CA CYS A 58 5.71 -3.50 -1.04
C CYS A 58 6.29 -2.20 -1.62
N SER A 59 7.61 -2.16 -1.74
CA SER A 59 8.34 -1.05 -2.34
C SER A 59 8.89 -1.50 -3.69
N TRP A 60 8.13 -1.23 -4.74
CA TRP A 60 8.38 -1.68 -6.11
C TRP A 60 9.52 -0.90 -6.77
N GLY A 61 10.14 -1.52 -7.77
CA GLY A 61 11.08 -0.83 -8.66
C GLY A 61 10.62 -0.97 -10.11
N ALA A 62 11.20 -0.15 -10.99
CA ALA A 62 10.90 -0.08 -12.41
C ALA A 62 9.41 0.18 -12.74
N GLU A 63 8.72 0.97 -11.92
CA GLU A 63 7.35 1.42 -12.21
C GLU A 63 7.34 2.42 -13.38
N GLU A 64 8.29 3.35 -13.37
CA GLU A 64 8.42 4.41 -14.38
C GLU A 64 8.70 3.82 -15.77
N TYR A 65 9.22 2.59 -15.79
CA TYR A 65 9.51 1.80 -16.97
C TYR A 65 8.38 0.83 -17.33
N ALA A 66 7.14 1.16 -16.99
CA ALA A 66 5.91 0.40 -17.23
C ALA A 66 5.58 -0.68 -16.18
N LEU A 67 5.54 -0.30 -14.91
CA LEU A 67 5.03 -1.11 -13.79
C LEU A 67 5.80 -2.41 -13.54
N ILE A 68 7.01 -2.56 -14.09
CA ILE A 68 7.70 -3.85 -14.24
C ILE A 68 7.78 -4.59 -12.91
N GLY A 69 8.25 -3.95 -11.84
CA GLY A 69 8.45 -4.66 -10.57
C GLY A 69 7.17 -5.16 -9.93
N SER A 70 6.05 -4.44 -10.04
CA SER A 70 4.77 -4.88 -9.48
C SER A 70 4.09 -5.93 -10.37
N VAL A 71 4.19 -5.78 -11.70
CA VAL A 71 3.65 -6.74 -12.68
C VAL A 71 4.35 -8.08 -12.57
N GLU A 72 5.68 -8.12 -12.64
CA GLU A 72 6.46 -9.36 -12.57
C GLU A 72 6.23 -10.09 -11.25
N TYR A 73 6.10 -9.35 -10.13
CA TYR A 73 5.75 -9.96 -8.84
C TYR A 73 4.36 -10.59 -8.86
N VAL A 74 3.38 -9.93 -9.47
CA VAL A 74 2.03 -10.50 -9.60
C VAL A 74 2.03 -11.72 -10.52
N GLU A 75 2.77 -11.70 -11.63
CA GLU A 75 2.88 -12.82 -12.55
C GLU A 75 3.52 -14.05 -11.89
N GLU A 76 4.62 -13.85 -11.14
CA GLU A 76 5.31 -14.92 -10.43
C GLU A 76 4.42 -15.60 -9.38
N TYR A 77 3.64 -14.81 -8.63
CA TYR A 77 2.86 -15.28 -7.49
C TYR A 77 1.34 -15.32 -7.73
N VAL A 78 0.88 -15.25 -8.98
CA VAL A 78 -0.53 -15.02 -9.36
C VAL A 78 -1.53 -15.92 -8.62
N LYS A 79 -1.22 -17.21 -8.47
CA LYS A 79 -2.09 -18.17 -7.79
C LYS A 79 -2.22 -17.89 -6.29
N VAL A 80 -1.11 -17.54 -5.63
CA VAL A 80 -1.07 -17.26 -4.20
C VAL A 80 -1.73 -15.92 -3.92
N LEU A 81 -1.37 -14.89 -4.67
CA LEU A 81 -1.90 -13.55 -4.49
C LEU A 81 -3.40 -13.49 -4.80
N GLY A 82 -3.85 -14.10 -5.90
CA GLY A 82 -5.27 -14.16 -6.26
C GLY A 82 -6.15 -14.89 -5.24
N ALA A 83 -5.58 -15.84 -4.49
CA ALA A 83 -6.31 -16.56 -3.44
C ALA A 83 -6.27 -15.86 -2.06
N ARG A 84 -5.33 -14.93 -1.84
CA ARG A 84 -4.99 -14.45 -0.48
C ARG A 84 -5.08 -12.94 -0.30
N ILE A 85 -4.88 -12.15 -1.35
CA ILE A 85 -5.03 -10.70 -1.27
C ILE A 85 -6.51 -10.36 -1.10
N ILE A 86 -6.81 -9.58 -0.07
CA ILE A 86 -8.13 -9.01 0.18
C ILE A 86 -8.24 -7.62 -0.45
N SER A 87 -7.20 -6.80 -0.34
CA SER A 87 -7.14 -5.49 -0.97
C SER A 87 -5.70 -5.04 -1.21
N TYR A 88 -5.53 -4.16 -2.20
CA TYR A 88 -4.28 -3.47 -2.51
C TYR A 88 -4.53 -1.96 -2.43
N LEU A 89 -3.74 -1.25 -1.63
CA LEU A 89 -3.76 0.20 -1.49
C LEU A 89 -2.47 0.76 -2.11
N ASN A 90 -2.63 1.55 -3.17
CA ASN A 90 -1.52 2.27 -3.80
C ASN A 90 -1.33 3.64 -3.14
N VAL A 91 -0.09 4.03 -2.82
CA VAL A 91 0.23 5.30 -2.12
C VAL A 91 1.12 6.23 -2.95
N ASP A 92 1.53 5.79 -4.14
CA ASP A 92 2.44 6.43 -5.11
C ASP A 92 2.73 7.94 -4.90
N ILE A 93 1.80 8.79 -5.32
CA ILE A 93 1.82 10.22 -5.06
C ILE A 93 0.83 10.52 -3.93
N ALA A 94 1.34 10.61 -2.71
CA ALA A 94 0.51 10.91 -1.53
C ALA A 94 0.07 12.37 -1.45
N VAL A 95 0.80 13.27 -2.11
CA VAL A 95 0.49 14.70 -2.19
C VAL A 95 0.89 15.26 -3.55
N GLU A 96 -0.08 15.79 -4.27
CA GLU A 96 0.14 16.48 -5.56
C GLU A 96 -0.24 17.98 -5.46
N GLY A 97 -1.13 18.33 -4.54
CA GLY A 97 -1.60 19.70 -4.32
C GLY A 97 -2.35 19.84 -3.00
N ASN A 98 -3.01 20.98 -2.81
CA ASN A 98 -3.67 21.35 -1.55
C ASN A 98 -5.15 21.72 -1.69
N HIS A 99 -5.78 21.42 -2.83
CA HIS A 99 -7.16 21.83 -3.10
C HIS A 99 -8.19 20.89 -2.49
N THR A 100 -8.09 19.59 -2.80
CA THR A 100 -9.01 18.54 -2.33
C THR A 100 -8.30 17.19 -2.35
N VAL A 101 -8.90 16.20 -1.69
CA VAL A 101 -8.49 14.80 -1.78
C VAL A 101 -9.12 14.18 -3.04
N ASP A 102 -8.31 13.46 -3.84
CA ASP A 102 -8.77 12.63 -4.97
C ASP A 102 -8.52 11.16 -4.65
N ILE A 103 -9.52 10.29 -4.86
CA ILE A 103 -9.45 8.87 -4.56
C ILE A 103 -10.06 8.06 -5.70
N LYS A 104 -9.27 7.14 -6.25
CA LYS A 104 -9.70 6.16 -7.25
C LYS A 104 -9.73 4.79 -6.62
N THR A 105 -10.87 4.10 -6.70
CA THR A 105 -11.06 2.84 -5.98
C THR A 105 -12.09 1.93 -6.64
N SER A 106 -12.03 0.63 -6.32
CA SER A 106 -13.09 -0.31 -6.66
C SER A 106 -14.37 0.03 -5.88
N PRO A 107 -15.57 -0.13 -6.46
CA PRO A 107 -16.84 0.10 -5.75
C PRO A 107 -16.95 -0.66 -4.42
N MET A 108 -16.27 -1.80 -4.29
CA MET A 108 -16.25 -2.61 -3.06
C MET A 108 -15.61 -1.89 -1.86
N LEU A 109 -14.79 -0.86 -2.09
CA LEU A 109 -14.11 -0.09 -1.06
C LEU A 109 -14.73 1.30 -0.87
N PHE A 110 -15.80 1.64 -1.59
CA PHE A 110 -16.40 2.98 -1.56
C PHE A 110 -16.83 3.36 -0.14
N ASP A 111 -17.66 2.53 0.51
CA ASP A 111 -18.22 2.84 1.83
C ASP A 111 -17.14 3.00 2.90
N ILE A 112 -16.12 2.13 2.89
CA ILE A 112 -15.03 2.20 3.88
C ILE A 112 -14.16 3.43 3.67
N ILE A 113 -13.96 3.87 2.42
CA ILE A 113 -13.22 5.10 2.11
C ILE A 113 -14.02 6.32 2.55
N VAL A 114 -15.31 6.37 2.23
CA VAL A 114 -16.19 7.47 2.65
C VAL A 114 -16.23 7.55 4.18
N GLU A 115 -16.39 6.43 4.87
CA GLU A 115 -16.38 6.39 6.34
C GLU A 115 -15.04 6.85 6.91
N ALA A 116 -13.91 6.34 6.40
CA ALA A 116 -12.58 6.75 6.85
C ALA A 116 -12.26 8.23 6.60
N SER A 117 -12.95 8.87 5.65
CA SER A 117 -12.79 10.28 5.32
C SER A 117 -13.63 11.24 6.19
N LYS A 118 -14.58 10.71 6.97
CA LYS A 118 -15.35 11.51 7.92
C LYS A 118 -14.45 11.81 9.13
N LEU A 119 -14.06 13.08 9.26
CA LEU A 119 -13.42 13.62 10.46
C LEU A 119 -14.40 13.70 11.64
#